data_AF-A0A0A9LGJ7-F1
#
_entry.id   AF-A0A0A9LGJ7-F1
#
_cell.length_a   1.000
_cell.length_b   1.000
_cell.length_c   1.000
_cell.angle_alpha   90.00
_cell.angle_beta   90.00
_cell.angle_gamma   90.00
#
_symmetry.space_group_name_H-M   'P 1'
#
loop_
_entity.id
_entity.type
_entity.pdbx_description
1 polymer ?
#
loop_
_entity_poly.entity_id
_entity_poly.type
_entity_poly.pdbx_seq_one_letter_code
_entity_poly.pdbx_strand_id
1 'polypeptide(L)'
;MLSMGQRKRLQLARLLAIDRPIWLLDEPSVALDAEGVKLLEYIIAEHRKKGGIVFVATHLPIEIEDAMSLRLPQRFPRRKTLVDLVH
;
A
#
# COMPACT_ATOMS: atom_id res chain seq x y z
N MET A 1 -7.10 21.19 -14.96
CA MET A 1 -7.29 19.74 -14.74
C MET A 1 -6.04 19.04 -15.24
N LEU A 2 -5.47 18.09 -14.48
CA LEU A 2 -4.33 17.30 -14.95
C LEU A 2 -4.83 16.17 -15.84
N SER A 3 -4.09 15.84 -16.90
CA SER A 3 -4.38 14.63 -17.69
C SER A 3 -4.23 13.39 -16.81
N MET A 4 -4.88 12.29 -17.20
CA MET A 4 -4.76 11.01 -16.49
C MET A 4 -3.28 10.60 -16.32
N GLY A 5 -2.45 10.77 -17.36
CA GLY A 5 -1.01 10.49 -17.28
C GLY A 5 -0.22 11.43 -16.36
N GLN A 6 -0.64 12.69 -16.21
CA GLN A 6 -0.02 13.63 -15.26
C GLN A 6 -0.39 13.29 -13.81
N ARG A 7 -1.65 12.92 -13.56
CA ARG A 7 -2.10 12.50 -12.22
C ARG A 7 -1.36 11.24 -11.75
N LYS A 8 -1.17 10.25 -12.63
CA LYS A 8 -0.36 9.04 -12.35
C LYS A 8 1.08 9.38 -11.96
N ARG A 9 1.77 10.17 -12.80
CA ARG A 9 3.17 10.55 -12.56
C ARG A 9 3.31 11.35 -11.27
N LEU A 10 2.35 12.21 -10.94
CA LEU A 10 2.37 12.97 -9.70
C LEU A 10 2.23 12.08 -8.46
N GLN A 11 1.32 11.10 -8.48
CA GLN A 11 1.15 10.16 -7.36
C GLN A 11 2.41 9.32 -7.11
N LEU A 12 3.03 8.78 -8.18
CA LEU A 12 4.24 7.97 -8.06
C LEU A 12 5.48 8.81 -7.72
N ALA A 13 5.58 10.03 -8.25
CA ALA A 13 6.67 10.95 -7.91
C ALA A 13 6.67 11.30 -6.42
N ARG A 14 5.50 11.43 -5.78
CA ARG A 14 5.39 11.66 -4.33
C ARG A 14 5.96 10.50 -3.52
N LEU A 15 5.74 9.26 -3.96
CA LEU A 15 6.30 8.08 -3.31
C LEU A 15 7.84 8.05 -3.44
N LEU A 16 8.34 8.31 -4.65
CA LEU A 16 9.78 8.31 -4.94
C LEU A 16 10.56 9.48 -4.31
N ALA A 17 9.89 10.60 -4.05
CA ALA A 17 10.52 11.78 -3.44
C ALA A 17 10.82 11.58 -1.94
N ILE A 18 10.33 10.51 -1.34
CA ILE A 18 10.42 10.25 0.10
C ILE A 18 11.38 9.08 0.33
N ASP A 19 12.62 9.40 0.72
CA ASP A 19 13.60 8.39 1.15
C ASP A 19 13.24 7.91 2.56
N ARG A 20 12.39 6.90 2.64
CA ARG A 20 11.99 6.26 3.90
C ARG A 20 12.17 4.76 3.80
N PRO A 21 12.84 4.13 4.76
CA PRO A 21 13.08 2.68 4.73
C PRO A 21 11.79 1.88 4.84
N ILE A 22 10.73 2.45 5.43
CA ILE A 22 9.43 1.79 5.61
C ILE A 22 8.34 2.61 4.93
N TRP A 23 7.61 1.99 4.01
CA TRP A 23 6.45 2.57 3.33
C TRP A 23 5.16 1.96 3.85
N LEU A 24 4.18 2.81 4.14
CA LEU A 24 2.81 2.43 4.45
C LEU A 24 1.91 3.00 3.35
N LEU A 25 1.38 2.13 2.51
CA LEU A 25 0.60 2.50 1.33
C LEU A 25 -0.85 2.07 1.54
N ASP A 26 -1.76 3.04 1.52
CA ASP A 26 -3.19 2.83 1.62
C ASP A 26 -3.83 3.01 0.24
N GLU A 27 -4.37 1.92 -0.31
CA GLU A 27 -4.98 1.85 -1.63
C GLU A 27 -4.14 2.47 -2.77
N PRO A 28 -2.84 2.13 -2.91
CA PRO A 28 -1.93 2.84 -3.81
C PRO A 28 -2.21 2.64 -5.30
N SER A 29 -2.99 1.62 -5.66
CA SER A 29 -3.41 1.35 -7.03
C SER A 29 -4.65 2.14 -7.47
N VAL A 30 -5.35 2.79 -6.54
CA VAL A 30 -6.57 3.54 -6.85
C VAL A 30 -6.27 4.70 -7.80
N ALA A 31 -7.06 4.80 -8.86
CA ALA A 31 -6.93 5.77 -9.95
C ALA A 31 -5.67 5.59 -10.83
N LEU A 32 -4.93 4.48 -10.69
CA LEU A 32 -3.96 4.02 -11.68
C LEU A 32 -4.68 3.16 -12.73
N ASP A 33 -4.18 3.21 -13.96
CA ASP A 33 -4.51 2.21 -14.98
C ASP A 33 -3.49 1.07 -14.97
N ALA A 34 -3.63 0.13 -15.90
CA ALA A 34 -2.76 -1.06 -15.96
C ALA A 34 -1.26 -0.72 -16.02
N GLU A 35 -0.86 0.31 -16.78
CA GLU A 35 0.55 0.75 -16.84
C GLU A 35 1.00 1.39 -15.52
N GLY A 36 0.14 2.19 -14.89
CA GLY A 36 0.42 2.79 -13.58
C GLY A 36 0.61 1.74 -12.49
N VAL A 37 -0.20 0.68 -12.49
CA VAL A 37 -0.08 -0.44 -11.55
C VAL A 37 1.26 -1.16 -11.73
N LYS A 38 1.64 -1.49 -12.97
CA LYS A 38 2.95 -2.11 -13.27
C LYS A 38 4.13 -1.25 -12.81
N LEU A 39 4.03 0.06 -12.98
CA LEU A 39 5.07 0.97 -12.50
C LEU A 39 5.13 1.03 -10.96
N LEU A 40 3.99 1.02 -10.29
CA LEU A 40 3.92 0.92 -8.83
C LEU A 40 4.58 -0.38 -8.33
N GLU A 41 4.26 -1.52 -8.94
CA GLU A 41 4.84 -2.83 -8.62
C GLU A 41 6.37 -2.81 -8.78
N TYR A 42 6.87 -2.24 -9.89
CA TYR A 42 8.30 -2.06 -10.13
C TYR A 42 8.97 -1.20 -9.04
N ILE A 43 8.37 -0.06 -8.69
CA ILE A 43 8.92 0.85 -7.67
C ILE A 43 8.97 0.16 -6.30
N ILE A 44 7.94 -0.60 -5.93
CA ILE A 44 7.91 -1.39 -4.69
C ILE A 44 9.02 -2.45 -4.70
N ALA A 45 9.22 -3.16 -5.80
CA ALA A 45 10.28 -4.16 -5.93
C ALA A 45 11.66 -3.53 -5.77
N GLU A 46 11.93 -2.40 -6.41
CA GLU A 46 13.21 -1.69 -6.29
C GLU A 46 13.47 -1.16 -4.88
N HIS A 47 12.44 -0.67 -4.19
CA HIS A 47 12.54 -0.27 -2.79
C HIS A 47 12.93 -1.45 -1.89
N ARG A 48 12.30 -2.61 -2.09
CA ARG A 48 12.59 -3.83 -1.33
C ARG A 48 13.98 -4.39 -1.59
N LYS A 49 14.46 -4.37 -2.84
CA LYS A 49 15.84 -4.77 -3.20
C LYS A 49 16.90 -3.97 -2.44
N LYS A 50 16.60 -2.72 -2.07
CA LYS A 50 17.48 -1.85 -1.28
C LYS A 50 17.36 -2.08 0.23
N GLY A 51 16.63 -3.10 0.67
CA GLY A 51 16.37 -3.40 2.09
C GLY A 51 15.17 -2.65 2.68
N GLY A 52 14.37 -2.00 1.83
CA GLY A 52 13.14 -1.32 2.24
C GLY A 52 12.00 -2.29 2.59
N ILE A 53 11.11 -1.85 3.48
CA ILE A 53 9.91 -2.58 3.88
C ILE A 53 8.69 -1.83 3.34
N VAL A 54 7.70 -2.56 2.83
CA VAL A 54 6.45 -1.99 2.33
C VAL A 54 5.28 -2.74 2.94
N PHE A 55 4.36 -1.99 3.56
CA PHE A 55 3.03 -2.46 3.91
C PHE A 55 2.04 -1.86 2.92
N VAL A 56 1.23 -2.71 2.30
CA VAL A 56 0.19 -2.29 1.36
C VAL A 56 -1.16 -2.74 1.90
N ALA A 57 -2.06 -1.78 2.11
CA ALA A 57 -3.48 -2.04 2.28
C ALA A 57 -4.15 -1.85 0.92
N THR A 58 -4.80 -2.90 0.42
CA THR A 58 -5.49 -2.87 -0.88
C THR A 58 -6.62 -3.89 -0.89
N HIS A 59 -7.72 -3.54 -1.56
CA HIS A 59 -8.77 -4.49 -1.92
C HIS A 59 -8.55 -5.16 -3.29
N LEU A 60 -7.68 -4.59 -4.12
CA LEU A 60 -7.32 -5.10 -5.45
C LEU A 60 -6.01 -5.90 -5.40
N PRO A 61 -5.88 -6.99 -6.18
CA PRO A 61 -4.62 -7.72 -6.27
C PRO A 61 -3.53 -6.82 -6.85
N ILE A 62 -2.39 -6.74 -6.16
CA ILE A 62 -1.14 -6.15 -6.64
C ILE A 62 -0.14 -7.30 -6.61
N GLU A 63 0.50 -7.56 -7.73
CA GLU A 63 1.43 -8.68 -7.86
C GLU A 63 2.76 -8.27 -7.24
N ILE A 64 3.03 -8.76 -6.02
CA ILE A 64 4.27 -8.50 -5.30
C ILE A 64 4.91 -9.84 -4.97
N GLU A 65 6.06 -10.11 -5.59
CA GLU A 65 6.85 -11.32 -5.35
C GLU A 65 7.24 -11.46 -3.87
N ASP A 66 7.13 -12.66 -3.31
CA ASP A 66 7.44 -12.96 -1.90
C ASP A 66 6.72 -12.08 -0.87
N ALA A 67 5.53 -11.55 -1.20
CA ALA A 67 4.75 -10.78 -0.26
C ALA A 67 4.01 -11.68 0.73
N MET A 68 4.14 -11.36 2.03
CA MET A 68 3.24 -11.90 3.04
C MET A 68 1.87 -11.26 2.91
N SER A 69 0.86 -12.07 2.59
CA SER A 69 -0.53 -11.62 2.52
C SER A 69 -1.24 -11.87 3.86
N LEU A 70 -1.76 -10.80 4.47
CA LEU A 70 -2.59 -10.88 5.67
C LEU A 70 -4.03 -10.51 5.34
N ARG A 71 -4.95 -11.48 5.44
CA ARG A 71 -6.39 -11.20 5.36
C ARG A 71 -6.91 -10.76 6.73
N LEU A 72 -7.34 -9.51 6.82
CA LEU A 72 -7.96 -8.98 8.03
C LEU A 72 -9.43 -9.43 8.13
N PRO A 73 -9.94 -9.72 9.34
CA PRO A 73 -11.36 -10.01 9.54
C PRO A 73 -12.19 -8.77 9.24
N GLN A 74 -13.43 -8.95 8.76
CA GLN A 74 -14.35 -7.83 8.48
C GLN A 74 -14.60 -6.91 9.68
N ARG A 75 -14.41 -7.45 10.89
CA ARG A 75 -14.54 -6.72 12.14
C ARG A 75 -13.54 -7.28 13.13
N PHE A 76 -12.70 -6.42 13.68
CA PHE A 76 -11.99 -6.79 14.89
C PHE A 76 -13.03 -6.93 16.01
N PRO A 77 -13.05 -8.04 16.77
CA PRO A 77 -13.86 -8.07 17.98
C PRO A 77 -13.47 -6.86 18.82
N ARG A 78 -14.46 -6.12 19.33
CA ARG A 78 -14.20 -4.99 20.23
C ARG A 78 -13.23 -5.50 21.29
N ARG A 79 -12.09 -4.83 21.49
CA ARG A 79 -11.28 -5.06 22.69
C ARG A 79 -12.26 -4.97 23.84
N LYS A 80 -12.47 -6.07 24.57
CA LYS A 80 -13.09 -6.00 25.88
C LYS A 80 -12.26 -5.00 26.65
N THR A 81 -12.84 -3.85 26.92
CA THR A 81 -12.24 -2.90 27.85
C THR A 81 -12.19 -3.57 29.21
N LEU A 82 -11.35 -3.08 30.12
CA LEU A 82 -11.33 -3.59 31.50
C LEU A 82 -12.73 -3.53 32.14
N VAL A 83 -13.60 -2.64 31.67
CA VAL A 83 -15.02 -2.51 32.07
C VAL A 83 -15.88 -3.70 31.62
N ASP A 84 -15.57 -4.33 30.48
CA ASP A 84 -16.28 -5.50 29.94
C ASP A 84 -15.85 -6.84 30.58
N LEU A 85 -14.89 -6.80 31.52
CA LEU A 85 -14.30 -7.96 32.21
C LEU A 85 -14.71 -8.05 33.70
N VAL A 86 -15.34 -7.01 34.25
CA VAL A 86 -15.74 -6.92 35.68
C VAL A 86 -17.27 -7.05 35.84
N HIS A 87 -17.99 -7.44 34.79
CA HIS A 87 -19.41 -7.78 34.81
C HIS A 87 -19.65 -9.19 34.28
#